data_AF-A0A193SSX6-F1
#
_entry.id   AF-A0A193SSX6-F1
#
_cell.length_a   1.000
_cell.length_b   1.000
_cell.length_c   1.000
_cell.angle_alpha   90.00
_cell.angle_beta   90.00
_cell.angle_gamma   90.00
#
_symmetry.space_group_name_H-M   'P 1'
#
loop_
_entity.id
_entity.type
_entity.pdbx_description
1 polymer ?
#
loop_
_entity_poly.entity_id
_entity_poly.type
_entity_poly.pdbx_seq_one_letter_code
_entity_poly.pdbx_strand_id
1 'polypeptide(L)'
;MDLVVARPEGLYCPPGDFYIDPWRPVERAVITHAHGDHARTGNEHYLSAASGEGILRSRLGQDINLQTLEYGETITHHGVKLSLHPAGHVLGSAQVRLEYQGEVWVASGDYKVEPDGTCAAFEPVRCHTFITESTFGLPIYRWAPQAQIFEGINQWWRANAAQGKASVLFAYSFGKAQRILHGIDAQIGPILVHGAVEPLNRVYREGGIYIPETQYAGDFKKTDPALRQALILAPPSAGGSSWMKRFGEYSDAFASGWMMLRGTRRRRGVDRGFVLSDHADWPGLLWAVEQTGAERVMVTHGSVGILVRYLRELGLDAQGFSTEYGDEEDSNPATSEPEAAGTGEAQS
;
A
#
# COMPACT_ATOMS: atom_id res chain seq x y z
N MET A 1 -28.02 -5.77 14.51
CA MET A 1 -27.33 -6.81 13.72
C MET A 1 -26.09 -6.16 13.17
N ASP A 2 -24.94 -6.83 13.22
CA ASP A 2 -23.70 -6.27 12.67
C ASP A 2 -23.73 -6.38 11.14
N LEU A 3 -23.49 -5.25 10.46
CA LEU A 3 -23.53 -5.17 8.99
C LEU A 3 -22.31 -5.85 8.36
N VAL A 4 -21.20 -5.93 9.10
CA VAL A 4 -19.99 -6.66 8.72
C VAL A 4 -19.56 -7.56 9.88
N VAL A 5 -19.24 -8.81 9.58
CA VAL A 5 -18.79 -9.82 10.55
C VAL A 5 -17.56 -10.56 10.04
N ALA A 6 -16.72 -11.05 10.96
CA ALA A 6 -15.57 -11.88 10.61
C ALA A 6 -16.03 -13.28 10.19
N ARG A 7 -15.48 -13.79 9.09
CA ARG A 7 -15.54 -15.21 8.70
C ARG A 7 -14.15 -15.69 8.29
N PRO A 8 -13.90 -17.01 8.24
CA PRO A 8 -12.60 -17.54 7.79
C PRO A 8 -12.17 -17.09 6.39
N GLU A 9 -13.12 -16.68 5.55
CA GLU A 9 -12.88 -16.15 4.20
C GLU A 9 -12.60 -14.64 4.18
N GLY A 10 -12.95 -13.88 5.22
CA GLY A 10 -12.75 -12.42 5.26
C GLY A 10 -13.85 -11.66 6.00
N LEU A 11 -13.92 -10.35 5.72
CA LEU A 11 -14.95 -9.46 6.26
C LEU A 11 -16.25 -9.63 5.47
N TYR A 12 -17.23 -10.32 6.04
CA TYR A 12 -18.47 -10.66 5.35
C TYR A 12 -19.59 -9.68 5.67
N CYS A 13 -20.34 -9.25 4.66
CA CYS A 13 -21.58 -8.48 4.78
C CYS A 13 -22.79 -9.42 4.65
N PRO A 14 -23.42 -9.90 5.75
CA PRO A 14 -24.50 -10.88 5.65
C PRO A 14 -25.73 -10.43 4.84
N PRO A 15 -26.26 -9.20 4.98
CA PRO A 15 -27.42 -8.80 4.17
C PRO A 15 -27.06 -8.54 2.71
N GLY A 16 -25.80 -8.26 2.40
CA GLY A 16 -25.31 -8.03 1.05
C GLY A 16 -24.82 -9.30 0.34
N ASP A 17 -24.48 -10.35 1.08
CA ASP A 17 -23.87 -11.58 0.60
C ASP A 17 -22.60 -11.38 -0.26
N PHE A 18 -21.67 -10.58 0.26
CA PHE A 18 -20.33 -10.38 -0.30
C PHE A 18 -19.29 -10.19 0.80
N TYR A 19 -18.02 -10.29 0.40
CA TYR A 19 -16.88 -10.06 1.29
C TYR A 19 -16.14 -8.79 0.91
N ILE A 20 -15.61 -8.09 1.90
CA ILE A 20 -14.63 -7.02 1.72
C ILE A 20 -13.25 -7.64 1.92
N ASP A 21 -12.36 -7.45 0.94
CA ASP A 21 -10.97 -7.92 0.94
C ASP A 21 -10.82 -9.37 1.46
N PRO A 22 -11.39 -10.37 0.76
CA PRO A 22 -11.39 -11.75 1.25
C PRO A 22 -9.99 -12.40 1.21
N TRP A 23 -9.71 -13.23 2.20
CA TRP A 23 -8.47 -14.00 2.33
C TRP A 23 -8.49 -15.31 1.52
N ARG A 24 -9.69 -15.76 1.12
CA ARG A 24 -9.92 -16.97 0.34
C ARG A 24 -10.84 -16.69 -0.84
N PRO A 25 -10.83 -17.52 -1.90
CA PRO A 25 -11.77 -17.41 -3.01
C PRO A 25 -13.23 -17.38 -2.54
N VAL A 26 -14.01 -16.40 -3.01
CA VAL A 26 -15.44 -16.23 -2.74
C VAL A 26 -16.20 -15.84 -4.01
N GLU A 27 -17.53 -15.91 -3.98
CA GLU A 27 -18.36 -15.52 -5.12
C GLU A 27 -18.25 -14.01 -5.43
N ARG A 28 -18.31 -13.14 -4.40
CA ARG A 28 -18.30 -11.68 -4.56
C ARG A 28 -17.32 -11.00 -3.61
N ALA A 29 -16.35 -10.30 -4.18
CA ALA A 29 -15.34 -9.55 -3.45
C ALA A 29 -15.43 -8.05 -3.75
N VAL A 30 -15.59 -7.24 -2.71
CA VAL A 30 -15.38 -5.79 -2.76
C VAL A 30 -13.95 -5.53 -2.31
N ILE A 31 -13.14 -4.97 -3.20
CA ILE A 31 -11.72 -4.77 -2.99
C ILE A 31 -11.45 -3.30 -2.64
N THR A 32 -10.91 -3.06 -1.44
CA THR A 32 -10.50 -1.73 -1.01
C THR A 32 -9.31 -1.24 -1.84
N HIS A 33 -8.31 -2.09 -2.07
CA HIS A 33 -7.13 -1.75 -2.85
C HIS A 33 -6.35 -2.99 -3.30
N ALA A 34 -5.34 -2.79 -4.17
CA ALA A 34 -4.70 -3.87 -4.90
C ALA A 34 -3.42 -4.46 -4.24
N HIS A 35 -3.19 -4.28 -2.93
CA HIS A 35 -2.13 -5.04 -2.26
C HIS A 35 -2.51 -6.52 -2.11
N GLY A 36 -1.52 -7.40 -1.98
CA GLY A 36 -1.71 -8.85 -2.13
C GLY A 36 -2.48 -9.50 -0.97
N ASP A 37 -2.45 -8.86 0.19
CA ASP A 37 -3.20 -9.22 1.39
C ASP A 37 -4.67 -8.78 1.35
N HIS A 38 -5.05 -7.89 0.43
CA HIS A 38 -6.42 -7.42 0.22
C HIS A 38 -7.05 -7.96 -1.08
N ALA A 39 -6.28 -7.97 -2.17
CA ALA A 39 -6.70 -8.40 -3.50
C ALA A 39 -6.09 -9.77 -3.85
N ARG A 40 -6.87 -10.83 -3.62
CA ARG A 40 -6.47 -12.22 -3.92
C ARG A 40 -7.17 -12.73 -5.17
N THR A 41 -6.49 -13.62 -5.90
CA THR A 41 -7.06 -14.32 -7.06
C THR A 41 -8.08 -15.38 -6.64
N GLY A 42 -8.93 -15.79 -7.59
CA GLY A 42 -9.88 -16.90 -7.41
C GLY A 42 -11.31 -16.50 -7.06
N ASN A 43 -11.59 -15.23 -6.73
CA ASN A 43 -12.98 -14.78 -6.59
C ASN A 43 -13.69 -14.77 -7.95
N GLU A 44 -15.00 -15.02 -7.95
CA GLU A 44 -15.80 -15.06 -9.20
C GLU A 44 -16.15 -13.66 -9.72
N HIS A 45 -16.41 -12.72 -8.82
CA HIS A 45 -16.73 -11.32 -9.11
C HIS A 45 -15.93 -10.37 -8.22
N TYR A 46 -15.39 -9.32 -8.82
CA TYR A 46 -14.66 -8.25 -8.13
C TYR A 46 -15.37 -6.92 -8.33
N LEU A 47 -15.38 -6.10 -7.28
CA LEU A 47 -15.82 -4.72 -7.32
C LEU A 47 -14.76 -3.81 -6.70
N SER A 48 -14.32 -2.77 -7.41
CA SER A 48 -13.33 -1.81 -6.90
C SER A 48 -13.55 -0.40 -7.42
N ALA A 49 -12.74 0.56 -6.95
CA ALA A 49 -12.73 1.90 -7.52
C ALA A 49 -12.17 1.87 -8.95
N ALA A 50 -12.76 2.67 -9.86
CA ALA A 50 -12.37 2.76 -11.27
C ALA A 50 -10.90 3.15 -11.45
N SER A 51 -10.41 4.10 -10.65
CA SER A 51 -9.00 4.51 -10.67
C SER A 51 -8.01 3.39 -10.35
N GLY A 52 -8.45 2.28 -9.75
CA GLY A 52 -7.63 1.11 -9.43
C GLY A 52 -7.62 0.00 -10.49
N GLU A 53 -8.43 0.11 -11.55
CA GLU A 53 -8.64 -0.97 -12.52
C GLU A 53 -7.34 -1.49 -13.13
N GLY A 54 -6.49 -0.59 -13.62
CA GLY A 54 -5.23 -0.96 -14.27
C GLY A 54 -4.28 -1.72 -13.33
N ILE A 55 -4.25 -1.35 -12.05
CA ILE A 55 -3.42 -2.04 -11.05
C ILE A 55 -3.98 -3.43 -10.77
N LEU A 56 -5.30 -3.56 -10.57
CA LEU A 56 -5.95 -4.85 -10.30
C LEU A 56 -5.77 -5.82 -11.47
N ARG A 57 -5.98 -5.37 -12.71
CA ARG A 57 -5.76 -6.21 -13.90
C ARG A 57 -4.29 -6.58 -14.08
N SER A 58 -3.36 -5.68 -13.73
CA SER A 58 -1.93 -5.99 -13.74
C SER A 58 -1.54 -7.07 -12.71
N ARG A 59 -2.27 -7.18 -11.60
CA ARG A 59 -1.94 -8.12 -10.51
C ARG A 59 -2.71 -9.43 -10.56
N LEU A 60 -4.01 -9.36 -10.83
CA LEU A 60 -4.92 -10.51 -10.76
C LEU A 60 -5.19 -11.14 -12.14
N GLY A 61 -4.75 -10.48 -13.22
CA GLY A 61 -4.93 -10.91 -14.61
C GLY A 61 -5.92 -10.02 -15.37
N GLN A 62 -5.77 -9.97 -16.70
CA GLN A 62 -6.57 -9.11 -17.56
C GLN A 62 -8.04 -9.55 -17.63
N ASP A 63 -8.29 -10.86 -17.49
CA ASP A 63 -9.60 -11.48 -17.70
C ASP A 63 -10.43 -11.61 -16.41
N ILE A 64 -10.02 -10.99 -15.30
CA ILE A 64 -10.84 -10.96 -14.09
C ILE A 64 -12.20 -10.32 -14.37
N ASN A 65 -13.24 -10.86 -13.73
CA ASN A 65 -14.58 -10.29 -13.77
C ASN A 65 -14.68 -9.11 -12.80
N LEU A 66 -14.12 -7.98 -13.23
CA LEU A 66 -14.04 -6.75 -12.47
C LEU A 66 -15.11 -5.76 -12.92
N GLN A 67 -16.00 -5.41 -12.00
CA GLN A 67 -16.83 -4.22 -12.07
C GLN A 67 -16.13 -3.08 -11.33
N THR A 68 -16.24 -1.86 -11.85
CA THR A 68 -15.68 -0.67 -11.21
C THR A 68 -16.74 0.36 -10.92
N LEU A 69 -16.51 1.19 -9.90
CA LEU A 69 -17.32 2.37 -9.56
C LEU A 69 -16.45 3.61 -9.52
N GLU A 70 -16.98 4.73 -9.99
CA GLU A 70 -16.39 6.04 -9.67
C GLU A 70 -16.55 6.34 -8.17
N TYR A 71 -15.62 7.11 -7.59
CA TYR A 71 -15.74 7.49 -6.18
C TYR A 71 -17.06 8.24 -5.94
N GLY A 72 -17.78 7.85 -4.88
CA GLY A 72 -19.10 8.38 -4.53
C GLY A 72 -20.27 7.81 -5.33
N GLU A 73 -20.02 7.05 -6.41
CA GLU A 73 -21.08 6.31 -7.10
C GLU A 73 -21.68 5.25 -6.17
N THR A 74 -23.01 5.14 -6.18
CA THR A 74 -23.74 4.23 -5.29
C THR A 74 -24.46 3.16 -6.09
N ILE A 75 -24.24 1.90 -5.73
CA ILE A 75 -25.03 0.75 -6.20
C ILE A 75 -25.87 0.18 -5.06
N THR A 76 -26.93 -0.56 -5.39
CA THR A 76 -27.71 -1.32 -4.40
C THR A 76 -27.62 -2.81 -4.72
N HIS A 77 -27.24 -3.60 -3.71
CA HIS A 77 -27.09 -5.05 -3.82
C HIS A 77 -27.73 -5.72 -2.61
N HIS A 78 -28.73 -6.58 -2.84
CA HIS A 78 -29.55 -7.22 -1.78
C HIS A 78 -30.10 -6.24 -0.71
N GLY A 79 -30.40 -5.00 -1.12
CA GLY A 79 -30.91 -3.95 -0.25
C GLY A 79 -29.84 -3.18 0.53
N VAL A 80 -28.56 -3.56 0.43
CA VAL A 80 -27.42 -2.78 0.94
C VAL A 80 -27.00 -1.78 -0.14
N LYS A 81 -26.94 -0.50 0.22
CA LYS A 81 -26.32 0.53 -0.63
C LYS A 81 -24.81 0.52 -0.38
N LEU A 82 -24.04 0.47 -1.46
CA LEU A 82 -22.59 0.42 -1.45
C LEU A 82 -22.04 1.60 -2.25
N SER A 83 -21.04 2.29 -1.69
CA SER A 83 -20.24 3.28 -2.41
C SER A 83 -18.77 3.20 -1.99
N LEU A 84 -17.88 3.62 -2.88
CA LEU A 84 -16.43 3.64 -2.66
C LEU A 84 -15.96 5.09 -2.50
N HIS A 85 -15.10 5.36 -1.52
CA HIS A 85 -14.58 6.70 -1.22
C HIS A 85 -13.06 6.69 -1.11
N PRO A 86 -12.33 7.73 -1.51
CA PRO A 86 -10.86 7.74 -1.45
C PRO A 86 -10.28 7.40 -0.07
N ALA A 87 -9.28 6.51 -0.02
CA ALA A 87 -8.55 6.14 1.20
C ALA A 87 -7.14 6.79 1.30
N GLY A 88 -6.63 7.45 0.25
CA GLY A 88 -5.31 8.11 0.29
C GLY A 88 -4.09 7.19 0.47
N HIS A 89 -4.26 5.88 0.31
CA HIS A 89 -3.21 4.88 0.52
C HIS A 89 -2.36 4.70 -0.74
N VAL A 90 -2.98 4.26 -1.83
CA VAL A 90 -2.36 3.96 -3.14
C VAL A 90 -3.35 4.27 -4.28
N LEU A 91 -2.89 4.23 -5.54
CA LEU A 91 -3.78 4.45 -6.68
C LEU A 91 -4.92 3.43 -6.68
N GLY A 92 -6.16 3.93 -6.64
CA GLY A 92 -7.36 3.10 -6.57
C GLY A 92 -7.79 2.69 -5.16
N SER A 93 -7.09 3.09 -4.10
CA SER A 93 -7.48 2.72 -2.73
C SER A 93 -8.76 3.39 -2.28
N ALA A 94 -9.69 2.60 -1.75
CA ALA A 94 -11.01 3.02 -1.37
C ALA A 94 -11.44 2.52 0.01
N GLN A 95 -12.14 3.38 0.73
CA GLN A 95 -13.01 3.02 1.83
C GLN A 95 -14.33 2.47 1.27
N VAL A 96 -14.84 1.40 1.87
CA VAL A 96 -16.11 0.78 1.50
C VAL A 96 -17.21 1.27 2.44
N ARG A 97 -18.11 2.11 1.93
CA ARG A 97 -19.29 2.59 2.66
C ARG A 97 -20.48 1.66 2.39
N LEU A 98 -21.09 1.19 3.47
CA LEU A 98 -22.27 0.34 3.47
C LEU A 98 -23.41 1.05 4.18
N GLU A 99 -24.60 1.09 3.58
CA GLU A 99 -25.82 1.57 4.22
C GLU A 99 -26.93 0.53 4.12
N TYR A 100 -27.51 0.15 5.26
CA TYR A 100 -28.59 -0.81 5.34
C TYR A 100 -29.58 -0.42 6.45
N GLN A 101 -30.84 -0.21 6.09
CA GLN A 101 -31.91 0.15 7.04
C GLN A 101 -31.60 1.37 7.93
N GLY A 102 -30.87 2.36 7.38
CA GLY A 102 -30.48 3.59 8.09
C GLY A 102 -29.15 3.49 8.85
N GLU A 103 -28.62 2.28 9.05
CA GLU A 103 -27.29 2.06 9.63
C GLU A 103 -26.22 2.25 8.56
N VAL A 104 -25.09 2.87 8.93
CA VAL A 104 -23.98 3.18 8.02
C VAL A 104 -22.68 2.69 8.61
N TRP A 105 -22.00 1.81 7.89
CA TRP A 105 -20.69 1.27 8.23
C TRP A 105 -19.68 1.68 7.18
N VAL A 106 -18.46 1.97 7.59
CA VAL A 106 -17.34 2.24 6.66
C VAL A 106 -16.18 1.36 7.04
N ALA A 107 -15.71 0.54 6.08
CA ALA A 107 -14.43 -0.16 6.20
C ALA A 107 -13.36 0.65 5.48
N SER A 108 -12.32 1.06 6.20
CA SER A 108 -11.31 1.98 5.66
C SER A 108 -10.42 1.36 4.60
N GLY A 109 -10.21 0.04 4.66
CA GLY A 109 -9.00 -0.57 4.10
C GLY A 109 -7.75 0.02 4.75
N ASP A 110 -6.61 -0.09 4.08
CA ASP A 110 -5.44 0.70 4.44
C ASP A 110 -5.61 2.14 3.96
N TYR A 111 -5.12 3.08 4.76
CA TYR A 111 -5.33 4.50 4.48
C TYR A 111 -4.21 5.39 5.00
N LYS A 112 -4.04 6.55 4.37
CA LYS A 112 -3.20 7.65 4.86
C LYS A 112 -3.93 8.96 4.66
N VAL A 113 -3.87 9.81 5.69
CA VAL A 113 -4.61 11.07 5.73
C VAL A 113 -3.88 12.24 5.06
N GLU A 114 -2.55 12.17 4.96
CA GLU A 114 -1.74 13.21 4.30
C GLU A 114 -1.79 13.01 2.77
N PRO A 115 -2.25 14.00 1.99
CA PRO A 115 -2.17 13.94 0.53
C PRO A 115 -0.72 13.87 0.03
N ASP A 116 -0.47 13.12 -1.04
CA ASP A 116 0.90 12.95 -1.58
C ASP A 116 1.02 13.12 -3.10
N GLY A 117 -0.09 13.40 -3.79
CA GLY A 117 -0.11 13.61 -5.25
C GLY A 117 -0.08 12.33 -6.09
N THR A 118 0.02 11.16 -5.46
CA THR A 118 0.09 9.85 -6.16
C THR A 118 -1.22 9.08 -6.16
N CYS A 119 -2.23 9.54 -5.41
CA CYS A 119 -3.57 8.97 -5.40
C CYS A 119 -4.59 10.04 -4.93
N ALA A 120 -5.87 9.71 -5.01
CA ALA A 120 -6.92 10.56 -4.47
C ALA A 120 -6.75 10.70 -2.94
N ALA A 121 -6.80 11.93 -2.43
CA ALA A 121 -6.64 12.22 -1.01
C ALA A 121 -7.76 11.57 -0.17
N PHE A 122 -7.43 11.12 1.04
CA PHE A 122 -8.40 10.53 1.96
C PHE A 122 -9.64 11.43 2.15
N GLU A 123 -10.81 10.85 1.96
CA GLU A 123 -12.10 11.54 2.13
C GLU A 123 -12.75 11.11 3.45
N PRO A 124 -12.97 12.00 4.42
CA PRO A 124 -13.69 11.62 5.62
C PRO A 124 -15.15 11.22 5.33
N VAL A 125 -15.55 10.01 5.72
CA VAL A 125 -16.91 9.50 5.55
C VAL A 125 -17.62 9.37 6.89
N ARG A 126 -18.75 10.06 7.05
CA ARG A 126 -19.59 9.95 8.25
C ARG A 126 -20.24 8.58 8.33
N CYS A 127 -20.15 7.93 9.49
CA CYS A 127 -20.74 6.60 9.71
C CYS A 127 -21.07 6.37 11.19
N HIS A 128 -21.85 5.32 11.45
CA HIS A 128 -22.18 4.88 12.81
C HIS A 128 -21.12 3.91 13.35
N THR A 129 -20.58 3.05 12.48
CA THR A 129 -19.48 2.13 12.78
C THR A 129 -18.34 2.28 11.78
N PHE A 130 -17.12 2.49 12.28
CA PHE A 130 -15.91 2.59 11.46
C PHE A 130 -15.00 1.39 11.70
N ILE A 131 -14.66 0.64 10.65
CA ILE A 131 -13.66 -0.43 10.69
C ILE A 131 -12.35 0.14 10.17
N THR A 132 -11.32 0.15 11.00
CA THR A 132 -10.07 0.88 10.76
C THR A 132 -8.83 0.01 10.97
N GLU A 133 -7.81 0.15 10.11
CA GLU A 133 -6.49 -0.44 10.30
C GLU A 133 -5.74 0.18 11.50
N SER A 134 -4.71 -0.50 12.00
CA SER A 134 -3.81 0.04 13.02
C SER A 134 -2.37 -0.43 12.85
N THR A 135 -1.91 -0.50 11.59
CA THR A 135 -0.53 -0.88 11.22
C THR A 135 0.49 -0.08 12.04
N PHE A 136 0.26 1.23 12.17
CA PHE A 136 1.06 2.13 13.03
C PHE A 136 0.27 2.65 14.24
N GLY A 137 -0.54 1.79 14.86
CA GLY A 137 -1.37 2.05 16.04
C GLY A 137 -0.62 2.23 17.37
N LEU A 138 0.62 2.72 17.36
CA LEU A 138 1.38 3.06 18.57
C LEU A 138 1.71 4.55 18.60
N PRO A 139 1.59 5.25 19.76
CA PRO A 139 1.86 6.69 19.88
C PRO A 139 3.24 7.19 19.46
N ILE A 140 4.22 6.27 19.35
CA ILE A 140 5.57 6.56 18.85
C ILE A 140 5.57 6.88 17.35
N TYR A 141 4.67 6.28 16.58
CA TYR A 141 4.57 6.51 15.14
C TYR A 141 3.95 7.87 14.89
N ARG A 142 4.79 8.79 14.43
CA ARG A 142 4.46 10.16 14.06
C ARG A 142 5.30 10.54 12.86
N TRP A 143 4.68 10.73 11.71
CA TRP A 143 5.41 10.95 10.47
C TRP A 143 6.03 12.35 10.43
N ALA A 144 7.28 12.39 9.95
CA ALA A 144 7.88 13.65 9.56
C ALA A 144 7.26 14.11 8.23
N PRO A 145 7.26 15.43 7.94
CA PRO A 145 6.79 15.93 6.65
C PRO A 145 7.48 15.22 5.48
N GLN A 146 6.71 14.77 4.48
CA GLN A 146 7.22 13.99 3.35
C GLN A 146 8.39 14.66 2.62
N ALA A 147 8.32 15.98 2.46
CA ALA A 147 9.38 16.78 1.83
C ALA A 147 10.76 16.59 2.50
N GLN A 148 10.80 16.41 3.83
CA GLN A 148 12.06 16.16 4.54
C GLN A 148 12.64 14.78 4.24
N ILE A 149 11.76 13.79 4.05
CA ILE A 149 12.16 12.41 3.70
C ILE A 149 12.73 12.39 2.29
N PHE A 150 12.03 13.00 1.32
CA PHE A 150 12.47 13.05 -0.07
C PHE A 150 13.76 13.85 -0.23
N GLU A 151 13.92 14.98 0.47
CA GLU A 151 15.18 15.72 0.47
C GLU A 151 16.32 14.87 1.07
N GLY A 152 16.05 14.09 2.12
CA GLY A 152 17.01 13.13 2.64
C GLY A 152 17.42 12.05 1.63
N ILE A 153 16.48 11.55 0.82
CA ILE A 153 16.76 10.60 -0.27
C ILE A 153 17.61 11.28 -1.35
N ASN A 154 17.24 12.49 -1.78
CA ASN A 154 17.97 13.27 -2.77
C ASN A 154 19.42 13.54 -2.34
N GLN A 155 19.65 13.93 -1.08
CA GLN A 155 20.99 14.17 -0.54
C GLN A 155 21.84 12.90 -0.52
N TRP A 156 21.25 11.78 -0.09
CA TRP A 156 21.93 10.48 -0.09
C TRP A 156 22.31 10.05 -1.51
N TRP A 157 21.37 10.18 -2.46
CA TRP A 157 21.61 9.87 -3.86
C TRP A 157 22.73 10.74 -4.47
N ARG A 158 22.67 12.06 -4.30
CA ARG A 158 23.74 12.98 -4.77
C ARG A 158 25.11 12.62 -4.20
N ALA A 159 25.17 12.30 -2.90
CA ALA A 159 26.42 11.95 -2.23
C ALA A 159 27.04 10.64 -2.76
N ASN A 160 26.21 9.64 -3.06
CA ASN A 160 26.67 8.39 -3.66
C ASN A 160 27.10 8.58 -5.12
N ALA A 161 26.31 9.32 -5.91
CA ALA A 161 26.64 9.62 -7.30
C ALA A 161 27.98 10.37 -7.43
N ALA A 162 28.25 11.32 -6.53
CA ALA A 162 29.53 12.03 -6.46
C ALA A 162 30.73 11.12 -6.15
N GLN A 163 30.49 9.98 -5.50
CA GLN A 163 31.49 8.94 -5.20
C GLN A 163 31.54 7.84 -6.28
N GLY A 164 30.72 7.93 -7.33
CA GLY A 164 30.62 6.88 -8.35
C GLY A 164 30.00 5.57 -7.83
N LYS A 165 29.13 5.67 -6.82
CA LYS A 165 28.47 4.55 -6.15
C LYS A 165 26.98 4.53 -6.50
N ALA A 166 26.46 3.36 -6.86
CA ALA A 166 25.02 3.19 -7.11
C ALA A 166 24.21 3.38 -5.81
N SER A 167 22.99 3.90 -5.92
CA SER A 167 22.07 4.04 -4.77
C SER A 167 20.91 3.05 -4.92
N VAL A 168 20.87 1.97 -4.14
CA VAL A 168 19.78 0.99 -4.20
C VAL A 168 18.81 1.24 -3.05
N LEU A 169 17.60 1.70 -3.36
CA LEU A 169 16.57 2.00 -2.38
C LEU A 169 15.46 0.94 -2.46
N PHE A 170 15.40 0.10 -1.44
CA PHE A 170 14.36 -0.89 -1.29
C PHE A 170 13.05 -0.22 -0.86
N ALA A 171 11.96 -0.56 -1.54
CA ALA A 171 10.60 -0.11 -1.26
C ALA A 171 9.61 -1.12 -1.86
N TYR A 172 8.41 -1.22 -1.28
CA TYR A 172 7.35 -2.04 -1.89
C TYR A 172 7.04 -1.56 -3.31
N SER A 173 6.90 -2.51 -4.23
CA SER A 173 6.80 -2.20 -5.67
C SER A 173 5.53 -1.41 -6.03
N PHE A 174 4.48 -1.52 -5.22
CA PHE A 174 3.24 -0.76 -5.34
C PHE A 174 3.05 0.16 -4.12
N GLY A 175 2.78 1.44 -4.36
CA GLY A 175 2.61 2.48 -3.34
C GLY A 175 3.91 3.22 -3.08
N LYS A 176 4.77 2.69 -2.20
CA LYS A 176 6.01 3.38 -1.76
C LYS A 176 6.95 3.72 -2.91
N ALA A 177 7.16 2.79 -3.85
CA ALA A 177 8.02 3.05 -5.00
C ALA A 177 7.53 4.26 -5.81
N GLN A 178 6.24 4.33 -6.12
CA GLN A 178 5.65 5.44 -6.87
C GLN A 178 5.70 6.76 -6.09
N ARG A 179 5.46 6.74 -4.77
CA ARG A 179 5.60 7.93 -3.91
C ARG A 179 7.03 8.46 -3.86
N ILE A 180 8.02 7.57 -3.77
CA ILE A 180 9.43 7.98 -3.83
C ILE A 180 9.71 8.62 -5.19
N LEU A 181 9.32 7.98 -6.29
CA LEU A 181 9.53 8.50 -7.64
C LEU A 181 8.85 9.86 -7.86
N HIS A 182 7.65 10.04 -7.31
CA HIS A 182 6.91 11.30 -7.40
C HIS A 182 7.59 12.44 -6.62
N GLY A 183 8.23 12.13 -5.48
CA GLY A 183 8.78 13.13 -4.56
C GLY A 183 10.26 13.47 -4.74
N ILE A 184 11.04 12.65 -5.44
CA ILE A 184 12.48 12.85 -5.65
C ILE A 184 12.81 13.78 -6.82
N ASP A 185 14.01 14.35 -6.80
CA ASP A 185 14.53 15.19 -7.88
C ASP A 185 15.15 14.32 -8.97
N ALA A 186 14.39 14.04 -10.03
CA ALA A 186 14.82 13.19 -11.13
C ALA A 186 16.00 13.74 -11.95
N GLN A 187 16.42 15.01 -11.76
CA GLN A 187 17.55 15.60 -12.47
C GLN A 187 18.91 15.18 -11.90
N ILE A 188 18.94 14.53 -10.73
CA ILE A 188 20.18 14.10 -10.07
C ILE A 188 20.93 13.07 -10.93
N GLY A 189 20.21 12.19 -11.62
CA GLY A 189 20.83 11.15 -12.45
C GLY A 189 19.84 10.12 -12.98
N PRO A 190 20.34 9.00 -13.55
CA PRO A 190 19.49 7.93 -14.07
C PRO A 190 18.65 7.27 -12.97
N ILE A 191 17.39 6.97 -13.26
CA ILE A 191 16.51 6.20 -12.37
C ILE A 191 16.26 4.84 -13.01
N LEU A 192 16.67 3.79 -12.32
CA LEU A 192 16.46 2.40 -12.72
C LEU A 192 15.48 1.73 -11.78
N VAL A 193 14.69 0.81 -12.30
CA VAL A 193 13.71 0.09 -11.48
C VAL A 193 13.73 -1.41 -11.72
N HIS A 194 13.41 -2.17 -10.67
CA HIS A 194 13.16 -3.60 -10.77
C HIS A 194 11.93 -3.88 -11.66
N GLY A 195 11.88 -5.07 -12.27
CA GLY A 195 10.81 -5.45 -13.20
C GLY A 195 9.42 -5.51 -12.58
N ALA A 196 9.35 -5.61 -11.24
CA ALA A 196 8.10 -5.55 -10.48
C ALA A 196 7.52 -4.13 -10.34
N VAL A 197 8.31 -3.09 -10.59
CA VAL A 197 7.92 -1.68 -10.37
C VAL A 197 7.43 -1.02 -11.66
N GLU A 198 8.10 -1.29 -12.80
CA GLU A 198 7.79 -0.60 -14.07
C GLU A 198 6.35 -0.80 -14.57
N PRO A 199 5.76 -2.01 -14.52
CA PRO A 199 4.37 -2.20 -14.94
C PRO A 199 3.40 -1.31 -14.16
N LEU A 200 3.67 -1.09 -12.87
CA LEU A 200 2.86 -0.25 -12.00
C LEU A 200 3.11 1.24 -12.27
N ASN A 201 4.37 1.66 -12.48
CA ASN A 201 4.67 3.03 -12.90
C ASN A 201 3.94 3.42 -14.18
N ARG A 202 3.85 2.49 -15.14
CA ARG A 202 3.12 2.71 -16.39
C ARG A 202 1.63 3.00 -16.13
N VAL A 203 0.96 2.23 -15.27
CA VAL A 203 -0.44 2.48 -14.90
C VAL A 203 -0.61 3.87 -14.29
N TYR A 204 0.31 4.29 -13.42
CA TYR A 204 0.27 5.65 -12.84
C TYR A 204 0.40 6.74 -13.91
N ARG A 205 1.35 6.61 -14.84
CA ARG A 205 1.54 7.57 -15.95
C ARG A 205 0.32 7.61 -16.88
N GLU A 206 -0.24 6.45 -17.23
CA GLU A 206 -1.47 6.35 -18.04
C GLU A 206 -2.68 6.98 -17.33
N GLY A 207 -2.73 6.91 -15.99
CA GLY A 207 -3.70 7.61 -15.15
C GLY A 207 -3.42 9.11 -14.95
N GLY A 208 -2.41 9.68 -15.61
CA GLY A 208 -2.07 11.11 -15.53
C GLY A 208 -1.28 11.53 -14.28
N ILE A 209 -0.82 10.58 -13.47
CA ILE A 209 0.02 10.87 -12.30
C ILE A 209 1.48 10.97 -12.74
N TYR A 210 2.12 12.07 -12.34
CA TYR A 210 3.53 12.27 -12.65
C TYR A 210 4.39 11.21 -11.96
N ILE A 211 5.07 10.41 -12.76
CA ILE A 211 6.16 9.53 -12.35
C ILE A 211 7.30 9.79 -13.35
N PRO A 212 8.51 10.19 -12.90
CA PRO A 212 9.63 10.46 -13.80
C PRO A 212 9.95 9.25 -14.67
N GLU A 213 10.57 9.47 -15.82
CA GLU A 213 11.02 8.38 -16.69
C GLU A 213 11.95 7.42 -15.94
N THR A 214 11.67 6.13 -16.08
CA THR A 214 12.41 5.05 -15.43
C THR A 214 12.87 4.04 -16.47
N GLN A 215 14.04 3.46 -16.25
CA GLN A 215 14.58 2.42 -17.13
C GLN A 215 14.60 1.08 -16.41
N TYR A 216 14.35 -0.01 -17.13
CA TYR A 216 14.44 -1.33 -16.54
C TYR A 216 15.87 -1.63 -16.15
N ALA A 217 16.09 -1.90 -14.86
CA ALA A 217 17.42 -2.12 -14.35
C ALA A 217 18.11 -3.27 -15.08
N GLY A 218 17.38 -4.32 -15.50
CA GLY A 218 17.93 -5.50 -16.16
C GLY A 218 18.64 -5.25 -17.50
N ASP A 219 18.34 -4.16 -18.19
CA ASP A 219 18.94 -3.83 -19.50
C ASP A 219 20.40 -3.36 -19.40
N PHE A 220 20.84 -3.00 -18.19
CA PHE A 220 22.18 -2.48 -17.95
C PHE A 220 23.18 -3.60 -17.67
N LYS A 221 24.34 -3.54 -18.33
CA LYS A 221 25.47 -4.42 -18.00
C LYS A 221 26.15 -3.92 -16.72
N LYS A 222 26.73 -4.83 -15.94
CA LYS A 222 27.45 -4.50 -14.69
C LYS A 222 28.54 -3.42 -14.86
N THR A 223 29.13 -3.34 -16.05
CA THR A 223 30.20 -2.38 -16.37
C THR A 223 29.68 -1.04 -16.89
N ASP A 224 28.36 -0.85 -16.99
CA ASP A 224 27.77 0.37 -17.51
C ASP A 224 28.05 1.56 -16.55
N PRO A 225 28.64 2.66 -17.03
CA PRO A 225 28.96 3.80 -16.19
C PRO A 225 27.72 4.47 -15.59
N ALA A 226 26.54 4.36 -16.22
CA ALA A 226 25.30 4.94 -15.70
C ALA A 226 24.92 4.38 -14.32
N LEU A 227 25.27 3.12 -14.03
CA LEU A 227 24.98 2.49 -12.73
C LEU A 227 25.65 3.22 -11.56
N ARG A 228 26.82 3.82 -11.78
CA ARG A 228 27.60 4.51 -10.74
C ARG A 228 26.97 5.81 -10.24
N GLN A 229 25.93 6.29 -10.91
CA GLN A 229 25.21 7.51 -10.55
C GLN A 229 23.70 7.26 -10.41
N ALA A 230 23.25 6.02 -10.61
CA ALA A 230 21.84 5.70 -10.66
C ALA A 230 21.22 5.61 -9.26
N LEU A 231 19.94 6.00 -9.18
CA LEU A 231 19.02 5.55 -8.15
C LEU A 231 18.30 4.31 -8.68
N ILE A 232 18.35 3.22 -7.92
CA ILE A 232 17.70 1.95 -8.25
C ILE A 232 16.60 1.68 -7.23
N LEU A 233 15.34 1.58 -7.68
CA LEU A 233 14.24 1.10 -6.84
C LEU A 233 13.98 -0.38 -7.04
N ALA A 234 13.86 -1.12 -5.94
CA ALA A 234 13.62 -2.55 -5.96
C ALA A 234 12.74 -3.00 -4.78
N PRO A 235 11.98 -4.10 -4.94
CA PRO A 235 11.29 -4.70 -3.81
C PRO A 235 12.28 -5.20 -2.75
N PRO A 236 11.85 -5.33 -1.47
CA PRO A 236 12.69 -5.88 -0.42
C PRO A 236 13.23 -7.29 -0.73
N SER A 237 12.46 -8.09 -1.47
CA SER A 237 12.80 -9.44 -1.94
C SER A 237 14.05 -9.48 -2.83
N ALA A 238 14.39 -8.37 -3.49
CA ALA A 238 15.63 -8.25 -4.27
C ALA A 238 16.88 -8.17 -3.38
N GLY A 239 16.73 -7.76 -2.11
CA GLY A 239 17.82 -7.65 -1.15
C GLY A 239 18.50 -8.99 -0.88
N GLY A 240 19.82 -9.04 -0.99
CA GLY A 240 20.61 -10.27 -0.79
C GLY A 240 20.52 -11.31 -1.93
N SER A 241 19.71 -11.06 -2.96
CA SER A 241 19.60 -11.94 -4.12
C SER A 241 20.78 -11.79 -5.10
N SER A 242 20.88 -12.70 -6.08
CA SER A 242 21.88 -12.63 -7.15
C SER A 242 21.72 -11.39 -8.05
N TRP A 243 20.51 -10.82 -8.12
CA TRP A 243 20.19 -9.62 -8.89
C TRP A 243 21.04 -8.41 -8.46
N MET A 244 21.36 -8.30 -7.16
CA MET A 244 22.17 -7.21 -6.61
C MET A 244 23.62 -7.19 -7.11
N LYS A 245 24.16 -8.35 -7.55
CA LYS A 245 25.55 -8.47 -8.04
C LYS A 245 25.86 -7.59 -9.25
N ARG A 246 24.82 -7.09 -9.91
CA ARG A 246 24.86 -6.23 -11.09
C ARG A 246 25.29 -4.80 -10.79
N PHE A 247 25.08 -4.30 -9.58
CA PHE A 247 25.32 -2.89 -9.24
C PHE A 247 26.75 -2.58 -8.79
N GLY A 248 27.63 -3.58 -8.75
CA GLY A 248 29.04 -3.37 -8.37
C GLY A 248 29.15 -2.80 -6.95
N GLU A 249 29.79 -1.65 -6.81
CA GLU A 249 29.79 -0.89 -5.56
C GLU A 249 28.49 -0.07 -5.45
N TYR A 250 27.68 -0.39 -4.44
CA TYR A 250 26.41 0.27 -4.19
C TYR A 250 26.21 0.56 -2.71
N SER A 251 25.38 1.56 -2.40
CA SER A 251 24.90 1.86 -1.06
C SER A 251 23.44 1.51 -1.04
N ASP A 252 22.99 0.83 0.00
CA ASP A 252 21.60 0.43 0.11
C ASP A 252 20.83 1.20 1.18
N ALA A 253 19.54 1.34 0.92
CA ALA A 253 18.62 1.96 1.84
C ALA A 253 17.28 1.23 1.82
N PHE A 254 16.51 1.38 2.88
CA PHE A 254 15.14 0.88 2.94
C PHE A 254 14.16 2.00 3.33
N ALA A 255 13.09 2.16 2.54
CA ALA A 255 11.99 3.07 2.83
C ALA A 255 10.82 2.31 3.46
N SER A 256 10.58 2.55 4.75
CA SER A 256 9.49 1.92 5.49
C SER A 256 9.18 2.68 6.79
N GLY A 257 7.91 2.73 7.21
CA GLY A 257 7.51 3.30 8.51
C GLY A 257 8.21 2.61 9.68
N TRP A 258 8.49 1.31 9.56
CA TRP A 258 9.22 0.52 10.54
C TRP A 258 10.68 0.96 10.72
N MET A 259 11.22 1.76 9.80
CA MET A 259 12.51 2.41 10.00
C MET A 259 12.46 3.45 11.13
N MET A 260 11.32 3.75 11.73
CA MET A 260 11.31 4.56 12.96
C MET A 260 11.97 3.84 14.14
N LEU A 261 11.88 2.50 14.18
CA LEU A 261 12.43 1.69 15.26
C LEU A 261 13.91 1.37 15.04
N ARG A 262 14.75 1.71 16.04
CA ARG A 262 16.20 1.43 16.00
C ARG A 262 16.51 -0.06 15.81
N GLY A 263 15.72 -0.93 16.43
CA GLY A 263 15.88 -2.39 16.33
C GLY A 263 15.71 -2.90 14.91
N THR A 264 14.69 -2.42 14.20
CA THR A 264 14.38 -2.82 12.81
C THR A 264 15.47 -2.37 11.85
N ARG A 265 15.96 -1.13 11.98
CA ARG A 265 17.12 -0.63 11.20
C ARG A 265 18.33 -1.56 11.35
N ARG A 266 18.67 -1.92 12.60
CA ARG A 266 19.83 -2.79 12.88
C ARG A 266 19.66 -4.20 12.32
N ARG A 267 18.46 -4.78 12.40
CA ARG A 267 18.18 -6.14 11.90
C ARG A 267 18.26 -6.25 10.38
N ARG A 268 17.86 -5.21 9.66
CA ARG A 268 17.88 -5.18 8.18
C ARG A 268 19.29 -5.00 7.60
N GLY A 269 20.23 -4.43 8.36
CA GLY A 269 21.63 -4.33 7.95
C GLY A 269 21.90 -3.40 6.77
N VAL A 270 20.97 -2.49 6.43
CA VAL A 270 21.11 -1.49 5.36
C VAL A 270 21.94 -0.29 5.80
N ASP A 271 22.64 0.37 4.86
CA ASP A 271 23.43 1.58 5.15
C ASP A 271 22.53 2.73 5.66
N ARG A 272 21.30 2.83 5.13
CA ARG A 272 20.36 3.92 5.47
C ARG A 272 18.91 3.44 5.62
N GLY A 273 18.16 4.08 6.52
CA GLY A 273 16.71 3.88 6.65
C GLY A 273 15.95 5.19 6.48
N PHE A 274 14.95 5.20 5.60
CA PHE A 274 14.03 6.31 5.38
C PHE A 274 12.66 5.96 5.96
N VAL A 275 12.14 6.81 6.84
CA VAL A 275 10.87 6.57 7.53
C VAL A 275 9.72 7.03 6.65
N LEU A 276 9.31 6.20 5.70
CA LEU A 276 8.21 6.48 4.77
C LEU A 276 7.15 5.38 4.87
N SER A 277 5.91 5.77 5.13
CA SER A 277 4.77 4.85 5.21
C SER A 277 3.59 5.36 4.39
N ASP A 278 2.86 4.43 3.76
CA ASP A 278 1.59 4.71 3.05
C ASP A 278 0.37 4.58 3.96
N HIS A 279 0.59 4.34 5.26
CA HIS A 279 -0.45 4.18 6.27
C HIS A 279 -0.47 5.40 7.19
N ALA A 280 -1.61 5.61 7.85
CA ALA A 280 -1.77 6.63 8.86
C ALA A 280 -0.84 6.37 10.05
N ASP A 281 -0.21 7.44 10.54
CA ASP A 281 0.45 7.41 11.84
C ASP A 281 -0.57 7.55 12.97
N TRP A 282 -0.11 7.54 14.22
CA TRP A 282 -0.99 7.66 15.38
C TRP A 282 -1.90 8.91 15.33
N PRO A 283 -1.39 10.14 15.10
CA PRO A 283 -2.24 11.30 14.87
C PRO A 283 -3.24 11.14 13.73
N GLY A 284 -2.83 10.58 12.59
CA GLY A 284 -3.71 10.36 11.45
C GLY A 284 -4.83 9.35 11.72
N LEU A 285 -4.53 8.27 12.44
CA LEU A 285 -5.52 7.28 12.87
C LEU A 285 -6.60 7.95 13.74
N LEU A 286 -6.19 8.70 14.76
CA LEU A 286 -7.11 9.40 15.66
C LEU A 286 -7.94 10.47 14.93
N TRP A 287 -7.31 11.23 14.04
CA TRP A 287 -7.99 12.24 13.24
C TRP A 287 -9.07 11.60 12.34
N ALA A 288 -8.75 10.51 11.64
CA ALA A 288 -9.72 9.84 10.77
C ALA A 288 -10.94 9.32 11.56
N VAL A 289 -10.70 8.68 12.71
CA VAL A 289 -11.78 8.24 13.61
C VAL A 289 -12.65 9.44 14.02
N GLU A 290 -12.05 10.54 14.47
CA GLU A 290 -12.78 11.75 14.85
C GLU A 290 -13.65 12.30 13.71
N GLN A 291 -13.10 12.38 12.48
CA GLN A 291 -13.85 12.93 11.35
C GLN A 291 -15.06 12.07 10.94
N THR A 292 -14.98 10.75 11.12
CA THR A 292 -16.13 9.86 10.86
C THR A 292 -17.29 10.13 11.81
N GLY A 293 -16.97 10.58 13.03
CA GLY A 293 -17.90 10.70 14.16
C GLY A 293 -18.68 9.43 14.47
N ALA A 294 -18.10 8.28 14.17
CA ALA A 294 -18.62 6.99 14.57
C ALA A 294 -18.59 6.86 16.10
N GLU A 295 -19.66 6.30 16.65
CA GLU A 295 -19.72 5.97 18.08
C GLU A 295 -19.08 4.60 18.35
N ARG A 296 -19.09 3.72 17.34
CA ARG A 296 -18.47 2.40 17.38
C ARG A 296 -17.28 2.31 16.42
N VAL A 297 -16.16 1.78 16.91
CA VAL A 297 -14.93 1.62 16.13
C VAL A 297 -14.42 0.19 16.24
N MET A 298 -14.24 -0.47 15.11
CA MET A 298 -13.66 -1.81 15.06
C MET A 298 -12.24 -1.71 14.52
N VAL A 299 -11.27 -2.01 15.36
CA VAL A 299 -9.85 -1.88 15.02
C VAL A 299 -9.30 -3.22 14.57
N THR A 300 -8.60 -3.21 13.45
CA THR A 300 -7.98 -4.38 12.83
C THR A 300 -6.53 -4.05 12.42
N HIS A 301 -5.73 -5.06 12.07
CA HIS A 301 -4.31 -4.96 11.64
C HIS A 301 -3.38 -4.35 12.70
N GLY A 302 -2.10 -4.77 12.76
CA GLY A 302 -1.08 -4.11 13.59
C GLY A 302 -1.39 -4.03 15.10
N SER A 303 -1.25 -2.83 15.68
CA SER A 303 -1.25 -2.60 17.15
C SER A 303 -2.66 -2.41 17.76
N VAL A 304 -3.56 -3.36 17.46
CA VAL A 304 -4.99 -3.29 17.78
C VAL A 304 -5.28 -2.95 19.25
N GLY A 305 -4.67 -3.67 20.19
CA GLY A 305 -5.01 -3.55 21.61
C GLY A 305 -4.74 -2.16 22.20
N ILE A 306 -3.69 -1.48 21.72
CA ILE A 306 -3.31 -0.15 22.19
C ILE A 306 -4.31 0.90 21.69
N LEU A 307 -4.65 0.87 20.40
CA LEU A 307 -5.61 1.80 19.83
C LEU A 307 -7.01 1.59 20.42
N VAL A 308 -7.47 0.34 20.54
CA VAL A 308 -8.77 0.01 21.18
C VAL A 308 -8.85 0.58 22.60
N ARG A 309 -7.81 0.39 23.40
CA ARG A 309 -7.78 0.92 24.76
C ARG A 309 -7.91 2.44 24.77
N TYR A 310 -7.12 3.12 23.93
CA TYR A 310 -7.12 4.59 23.87
C TYR A 310 -8.49 5.14 23.43
N LEU A 311 -9.11 4.55 22.40
CA LEU A 311 -10.44 4.98 21.92
C LEU A 311 -11.53 4.77 22.98
N ARG A 312 -11.45 3.70 23.79
CA ARG A 312 -12.36 3.51 24.95
C ARG A 312 -12.17 4.57 26.02
N GLU A 313 -10.93 5.00 26.26
CA GLU A 313 -10.63 6.10 27.20
C GLU A 313 -11.21 7.45 26.71
N LEU A 314 -11.44 7.60 25.40
CA LEU A 314 -12.16 8.73 24.80
C LEU A 314 -13.70 8.57 24.84
N GLY A 315 -14.21 7.45 25.34
CA GLY A 315 -15.65 7.18 25.46
C GLY A 315 -16.30 6.50 24.25
N LEU A 316 -15.52 6.02 23.28
CA LEU A 316 -16.04 5.28 22.12
C LEU A 316 -16.26 3.80 22.42
N ASP A 317 -17.22 3.18 21.74
CA ASP A 317 -17.37 1.72 21.70
C ASP A 317 -16.34 1.12 20.75
N ALA A 318 -15.10 0.98 21.23
CA ALA A 318 -14.00 0.40 20.45
C ALA A 318 -13.78 -1.07 20.77
N GLN A 319 -13.52 -1.89 19.74
CA GLN A 319 -13.17 -3.31 19.91
C GLN A 319 -12.23 -3.81 18.82
N GLY A 320 -11.50 -4.89 19.10
CA GLY A 320 -10.68 -5.55 18.10
C GLY A 320 -11.52 -6.38 17.13
N PHE A 321 -11.15 -6.38 15.87
CA PHE A 321 -11.72 -7.22 14.82
C PHE A 321 -10.63 -8.17 14.33
N SER A 322 -10.78 -9.47 14.59
CA SER A 322 -9.78 -10.47 14.20
C SER A 322 -9.79 -10.65 12.67
N THR A 323 -8.62 -10.53 12.06
CA THR A 323 -8.42 -10.62 10.61
C THR A 323 -7.09 -11.27 10.26
N GLU A 324 -6.96 -11.83 9.05
CA GLU A 324 -5.69 -12.39 8.55
C GLU A 324 -4.80 -11.37 7.79
N TYR A 325 -5.19 -10.09 7.76
CA TYR A 325 -4.37 -9.04 7.14
C TYR A 325 -3.04 -8.81 7.88
N GLY A 326 -1.97 -8.44 7.15
CA GLY A 326 -0.73 -7.95 7.74
C GLY A 326 0.32 -8.99 8.18
N ASP A 327 0.07 -10.29 8.07
CA ASP A 327 1.09 -11.32 8.38
C ASP A 327 2.36 -11.19 7.49
N GLU A 328 2.27 -10.51 6.35
CA GLU A 328 3.38 -10.28 5.40
C GLU A 328 4.21 -9.01 5.71
N GLU A 329 3.70 -8.04 6.45
CA GLU A 329 4.45 -6.82 6.81
C GLU A 329 5.31 -6.99 8.07
N ASP A 330 4.84 -7.79 9.03
CA ASP A 330 5.53 -8.11 10.29
C ASP A 330 6.51 -9.30 10.16
N SER A 331 6.29 -10.19 9.18
CA SER A 331 7.22 -11.26 8.87
C SER A 331 8.34 -10.76 7.94
N ASN A 332 9.53 -11.35 8.06
CA ASN A 332 10.68 -10.98 7.26
C ASN A 332 10.34 -11.12 5.76
N PRO A 333 10.24 -10.05 4.95
CA PRO A 333 9.72 -10.13 3.57
C PRO A 333 10.72 -10.76 2.59
N ALA A 334 11.73 -11.48 3.08
CA ALA A 334 12.61 -12.29 2.27
C ALA A 334 11.87 -13.50 1.62
N THR A 335 10.59 -13.73 1.95
CA THR A 335 9.85 -14.93 1.54
C THR A 335 8.44 -14.70 0.99
N SER A 336 7.96 -13.47 0.78
CA SER A 336 6.52 -13.22 0.54
C SER A 336 6.14 -12.43 -0.72
N GLU A 337 6.92 -12.46 -1.79
CA GLU A 337 6.40 -12.08 -3.13
C GLU A 337 6.55 -13.28 -4.08
N PRO A 338 5.46 -13.75 -4.74
CA PRO A 338 5.61 -14.76 -5.78
C PRO A 338 6.35 -14.12 -6.96
N GLU A 339 7.45 -14.74 -7.39
CA GLU A 339 8.07 -14.44 -8.67
C GLU A 339 7.01 -14.62 -9.77
N ALA A 340 6.69 -13.54 -10.48
CA ALA A 340 5.99 -13.65 -11.75
C ALA A 340 6.86 -14.51 -12.68
N ALA A 341 6.42 -15.75 -12.93
CA ALA A 341 7.12 -16.69 -13.78
C ALA A 341 7.28 -16.10 -15.19
N GLY A 342 8.50 -15.65 -15.51
CA GLY A 342 8.89 -15.32 -16.87
C GLY A 342 8.86 -16.58 -17.71
N THR A 343 7.95 -16.62 -18.69
CA THR A 343 7.88 -17.68 -19.69
C THR A 343 9.14 -17.67 -20.55
N GLY A 344 9.98 -18.67 -20.32
CA GLY A 344 10.53 -19.58 -21.32
C GLY A 344 11.25 -18.97 -22.52
N GLU A 345 12.58 -19.08 -22.48
CA GLU A 345 13.46 -19.20 -23.63
C GLU A 345 12.88 -20.19 -24.66
N ALA A 346 12.76 -19.76 -25.92
CA ALA A 346 12.71 -20.67 -27.06
C ALA A 346 14.07 -20.62 -27.77
N GLN A 347 14.90 -21.61 -27.47
CA GLN A 347 16.02 -21.99 -28.32
C GLN A 347 15.48 -22.84 -29.47
N SER A 348 15.62 -22.34 -30.70
CA SER A 348 16.06 -23.10 -31.88
C SER A 348 16.42 -22.12 -32.99
#